data_AF-A0A2Z6ZTU3-F1
#
_entry.id   AF-A0A2Z6ZTU3-F1
#
_cell.length_a   1.000
_cell.length_b   1.000
_cell.length_c   1.000
_cell.angle_alpha   90.00
_cell.angle_beta   90.00
_cell.angle_gamma   90.00
#
_symmetry.space_group_name_H-M   'P 1'
#
loop_
_entity.id
_entity.type
_entity.pdbx_description
1 polymer ?
#
loop_
_entity_poly.entity_id
_entity_poly.type
_entity_poly.pdbx_seq_one_letter_code
_entity_poly.pdbx_strand_id
1 'polypeptide(L)'
;MVSMKNPLAAILDSNRFTGLNYQDWLRNLNLVLASEKLLYTIEKSPPEEAPADISPEELITLDKWRDDEVKARCYVMASTSNEMQRRFEKTKYAADILHHLKELYGENS
;
A
#
# COMPACT_ATOMS: atom_id res chain seq x y z
N MET A 1 0.15 19.99 15.39
CA MET A 1 0.80 18.72 15.70
C MET A 1 1.94 18.54 14.71
N VAL A 2 3.17 18.34 15.18
CA VAL A 2 4.28 17.99 14.27
C VAL A 2 4.00 16.58 13.79
N SER A 3 3.67 16.43 12.51
CA SER A 3 3.62 15.11 11.87
C SER A 3 5.03 14.53 12.00
N MET A 4 5.21 13.54 12.89
CA MET A 4 6.46 12.80 12.97
C MET A 4 6.61 12.10 11.62
N LYS A 5 7.51 12.63 10.78
CA LYS A 5 7.89 11.96 9.54
C LYS A 5 8.38 10.57 9.93
N ASN A 6 7.74 9.52 9.44
CA ASN A 6 8.27 8.17 9.61
C ASN A 6 9.68 8.15 9.03
N PRO A 7 10.75 8.04 9.84
CA PRO A 7 12.12 8.12 9.34
C PRO A 7 12.42 6.95 8.40
N LEU A 8 11.70 5.83 8.52
CA LEU A 8 11.82 4.69 7.63
C LEU A 8 11.23 5.00 6.25
N ALA A 9 10.27 5.92 6.11
CA ALA A 9 9.68 6.24 4.81
C ALA A 9 10.72 6.76 3.79
N ALA A 10 11.82 7.38 4.27
CA ALA A 10 12.92 7.82 3.42
C ALA A 10 13.62 6.66 2.67
N ILE A 11 13.49 5.42 3.15
CA ILE A 11 14.01 4.23 2.44
C ILE A 11 13.31 4.03 1.10
N LEU A 12 12.03 4.39 1.01
CA LEU A 12 11.21 4.23 -0.21
C LEU A 12 11.59 5.23 -1.29
N ASP A 13 11.99 6.44 -0.89
CA ASP A 13 12.52 7.43 -1.84
C ASP A 13 13.88 7.00 -2.37
N SER A 14 14.74 6.46 -1.50
CA SER A 14 16.09 6.01 -1.86
C SER A 14 16.09 4.70 -2.68
N ASN A 15 15.07 3.87 -2.51
CA ASN A 15 14.93 2.55 -3.16
C ASN A 15 13.64 2.47 -3.98
N ARG A 16 13.34 3.55 -4.71
CA ARG A 16 12.14 3.64 -5.54
C ARG A 16 12.07 2.47 -6.53
N PHE A 17 10.87 1.97 -6.77
CA PHE A 17 10.65 0.90 -7.74
C PHE A 17 10.94 1.37 -9.17
N THR A 18 11.81 0.65 -9.87
CA THR A 18 12.23 0.93 -11.25
C THR A 18 11.85 -0.16 -12.24
N GLY A 19 11.19 -1.23 -11.80
CA GLY A 19 10.89 -2.41 -12.62
C GLY A 19 11.93 -3.53 -12.49
N LEU A 20 13.19 -3.19 -12.19
CA LEU A 20 14.30 -4.15 -12.11
C LEU A 20 14.60 -4.63 -10.68
N ASN A 21 14.07 -3.93 -9.67
CA ASN A 21 14.39 -4.14 -8.25
C ASN A 21 13.16 -4.58 -7.44
N TYR A 22 12.27 -5.38 -8.03
CA TYR A 22 10.97 -5.69 -7.43
C TYR A 22 11.10 -6.31 -6.04
N GLN A 23 11.96 -7.32 -5.87
CA GLN A 23 12.10 -8.02 -4.58
C GLN A 23 12.65 -7.10 -3.48
N ASP A 24 13.67 -6.31 -3.79
CA ASP A 24 14.28 -5.38 -2.82
C ASP A 24 13.35 -4.22 -2.47
N TRP A 25 12.66 -3.67 -3.48
CA TRP A 25 11.63 -2.65 -3.27
C TRP A 25 10.50 -3.19 -2.40
N LEU A 26 9.97 -4.38 -2.69
CA LEU A 26 8.89 -4.99 -1.92
C LEU A 26 9.32 -5.24 -0.47
N ARG A 27 10.56 -5.69 -0.23
CA ARG A 27 11.11 -5.86 1.12
C ARG A 27 11.15 -4.54 1.88
N ASN A 28 11.60 -3.46 1.23
CA ASN A 28 11.63 -2.12 1.84
C ASN A 28 10.24 -1.57 2.12
N LEU A 29 9.29 -1.76 1.18
CA LEU A 29 7.88 -1.41 1.37
C LEU A 29 7.27 -2.13 2.56
N ASN A 30 7.47 -3.44 2.67
CA ASN A 30 6.95 -4.25 3.78
C ASN A 30 7.48 -3.78 5.13
N LEU A 31 8.75 -3.36 5.23
CA LEU A 31 9.32 -2.81 6.46
C LEU A 31 8.62 -1.51 6.89
N VAL A 32 8.38 -0.59 5.94
CA VAL A 32 7.69 0.67 6.22
C VAL A 32 6.23 0.42 6.61
N LEU A 33 5.51 -0.41 5.87
CA LEU A 33 4.12 -0.75 6.19
C LEU A 33 4.01 -1.48 7.54
N ALA A 34 4.96 -2.36 7.88
CA ALA A 34 5.00 -3.02 9.18
C ALA A 34 5.18 -2.01 10.32
N SER A 35 6.06 -1.03 10.14
CA SER A 35 6.29 0.02 11.15
C SER A 35 5.05 0.87 11.42
N GLU A 36 4.17 1.01 10.41
CA GLU A 36 2.91 1.74 10.48
C GLU A 36 1.72 0.84 10.84
N LYS A 37 1.94 -0.47 11.04
CA LYS A 37 0.90 -1.49 11.27
C LYS A 37 -0.09 -1.66 10.11
N LEU A 38 0.36 -1.43 8.87
CA LEU A 38 -0.47 -1.44 7.66
C LEU A 38 -0.33 -2.70 6.80
N LEU A 39 0.52 -3.68 7.17
CA LEU A 39 0.74 -4.87 6.33
C LEU A 39 -0.56 -5.60 5.96
N TYR A 40 -1.52 -5.68 6.87
CA TYR A 40 -2.78 -6.37 6.63
C TYR A 40 -3.64 -5.74 5.52
N THR A 41 -3.39 -4.48 5.15
CA THR A 41 -4.16 -3.79 4.09
C THR A 41 -3.67 -4.10 2.69
N ILE A 42 -2.47 -4.66 2.55
CA ILE A 42 -1.91 -5.07 1.25
C ILE A 42 -2.11 -6.56 0.97
N GLU A 43 -2.51 -7.34 1.97
CA GLU A 43 -2.87 -8.76 1.83
C GLU A 43 -4.30 -8.94 1.30
N LYS A 44 -5.18 -7.97 1.60
CA LYS A 44 -6.60 -8.03 1.27
C LYS A 44 -7.18 -6.64 1.05
N SER A 45 -8.12 -6.54 0.12
CA SER A 45 -8.90 -5.33 -0.12
C SER A 45 -10.06 -5.23 0.87
N PRO A 46 -10.40 -4.03 1.38
CA PRO A 46 -11.60 -3.86 2.17
C PRO A 46 -12.86 -4.05 1.30
N PRO A 47 -14.00 -4.42 1.91
CA PRO A 47 -15.25 -4.49 1.19
C PRO A 47 -15.65 -3.11 0.64
N GLU A 48 -16.14 -3.09 -0.60
CA GLU A 48 -16.53 -1.86 -1.30
C GLU A 48 -17.70 -1.17 -0.61
N GLU A 49 -18.69 -1.95 -0.16
CA GLU A 49 -19.85 -1.48 0.58
C GLU A 49 -19.86 -2.12 1.97
N ALA A 50 -20.40 -1.39 2.95
CA ALA A 50 -20.63 -1.97 4.27
C ALA A 50 -21.84 -2.93 4.20
N PRO A 51 -21.80 -4.09 4.88
CA PRO A 51 -22.97 -4.95 5.04
C PRO A 51 -24.16 -4.19 5.64
N ALA A 52 -25.38 -4.51 5.22
CA ALA A 52 -26.58 -3.82 5.68
C ALA A 52 -26.87 -4.02 7.18
N ASP A 53 -26.36 -5.12 7.75
CA ASP A 53 -26.52 -5.56 9.13
C ASP A 53 -25.27 -5.31 10.00
N ILE A 54 -24.32 -4.50 9.51
CA ILE A 54 -23.07 -4.20 10.23
C ILE A 54 -23.36 -3.55 11.60
N SER A 55 -22.70 -4.05 12.65
CA SER A 55 -22.77 -3.41 13.97
C SER A 55 -21.98 -2.10 14.00
N PRO A 56 -22.28 -1.17 14.93
CA PRO A 56 -21.50 0.06 15.10
C PRO A 56 -20.00 -0.20 15.31
N GLU A 57 -19.65 -1.24 16.07
CA GLU A 57 -18.26 -1.61 16.37
C GLU A 57 -17.51 -2.14 15.13
N GLU A 58 -18.20 -2.94 14.31
CA GLU A 58 -17.67 -3.42 13.04
C GLU A 58 -17.52 -2.28 12.02
N LEU A 59 -18.45 -1.33 12.01
CA LEU A 59 -18.38 -0.16 11.13
C LEU A 59 -17.16 0.71 11.46
N ILE A 60 -16.89 0.97 12.75
CA ILE A 60 -15.68 1.68 13.19
C ILE A 60 -14.41 0.94 12.73
N THR A 61 -14.43 -0.39 12.81
CA THR A 61 -13.29 -1.22 12.37
C THR A 61 -13.10 -1.14 10.85
N LEU A 62 -14.19 -1.15 10.09
CA LEU A 62 -14.18 -1.03 8.63
C LEU A 62 -13.69 0.36 8.19
N ASP A 63 -14.16 1.43 8.82
CA ASP A 63 -13.74 2.79 8.51
C ASP A 63 -12.26 3.00 8.81
N LYS A 64 -11.78 2.51 9.95
CA LYS A 64 -10.35 2.49 10.25
C LYS A 64 -9.55 1.73 9.18
N TRP A 65 -10.03 0.57 8.75
CA TRP A 65 -9.35 -0.19 7.71
C TRP A 65 -9.34 0.56 6.37
N ARG A 66 -10.40 1.29 6.01
CA ARG A 66 -10.43 2.15 4.82
C ARG A 66 -9.40 3.28 4.92
N ASP A 67 -9.27 3.92 6.07
CA ASP A 67 -8.24 4.95 6.29
C ASP A 67 -6.82 4.38 6.18
N ASP A 68 -6.59 3.23 6.80
CA ASP A 68 -5.31 2.52 6.76
C ASP A 68 -4.98 2.03 5.33
N GLU A 69 -5.98 1.60 4.55
CA GLU A 69 -5.83 1.27 3.12
C GLU A 69 -5.33 2.49 2.33
N VAL A 70 -5.99 3.64 2.48
CA VAL A 70 -5.62 4.85 1.73
C VAL A 70 -4.17 5.21 2.01
N LYS A 71 -3.75 5.10 3.27
CA LYS A 71 -2.36 5.34 3.68
C LYS A 71 -1.39 4.32 3.07
N ALA A 72 -1.72 3.03 3.07
CA ALA A 72 -0.90 2.00 2.45
C ALA A 72 -0.77 2.22 0.93
N ARG A 73 -1.86 2.56 0.24
CA ARG A 73 -1.86 2.89 -1.18
C ARG A 73 -0.96 4.10 -1.47
N CYS A 74 -0.98 5.11 -0.61
CA CYS A 74 -0.06 6.24 -0.72
C CYS A 74 1.41 5.80 -0.62
N TYR A 75 1.77 4.90 0.30
CA TYR A 75 3.13 4.36 0.38
C TYR A 75 3.52 3.59 -0.90
N VAL A 76 2.64 2.71 -1.39
CA VAL A 76 2.86 1.97 -2.64
C VAL A 76 3.13 2.96 -3.77
N MET A 77 2.21 3.89 -4.02
CA MET A 77 2.30 4.84 -5.13
C MET A 77 3.53 5.76 -5.01
N ALA A 78 3.77 6.35 -3.83
CA ALA A 78 4.90 7.26 -3.61
C ALA A 78 6.26 6.56 -3.79
N SER A 79 6.34 5.27 -3.45
CA SER A 79 7.55 4.46 -3.59
C SER A 79 7.81 3.93 -5.01
N THR A 80 6.96 4.28 -5.98
CA THR A 80 7.11 3.85 -7.39
C THR A 80 7.51 5.00 -8.31
N SER A 81 8.00 4.68 -9.52
CA SER A 81 8.32 5.70 -10.53
C SER A 81 7.06 6.47 -10.98
N ASN A 82 7.24 7.69 -11.51
CA ASN A 82 6.11 8.50 -12.01
C ASN A 82 5.33 7.80 -13.15
N GLU A 83 6.01 6.93 -13.91
CA GLU A 83 5.34 6.11 -14.94
C GLU A 83 4.38 5.11 -14.30
N MET A 84 4.82 4.39 -13.26
CA MET A 84 3.99 3.44 -12.53
C MET A 84 2.84 4.15 -11.81
N GLN A 85 3.08 5.32 -11.23
CA GLN A 85 2.03 6.14 -10.63
C GLN A 85 0.92 6.46 -11.64
N ARG A 86 1.27 6.88 -12.87
CA ARG A 86 0.26 7.14 -13.92
C ARG A 86 -0.48 5.88 -14.34
N ARG A 87 0.21 4.74 -14.40
CA ARG A 87 -0.39 3.45 -14.78
C ARG A 87 -1.44 2.97 -13.79
N PHE A 88 -1.23 3.20 -12.50
CA PHE A 88 -2.08 2.69 -11.42
C PHE A 88 -2.90 3.77 -10.69
N GLU A 89 -2.94 5.00 -11.21
CA GLU A 89 -3.66 6.13 -10.59
C GLU A 89 -5.15 5.84 -10.34
N LYS A 90 -5.77 5.03 -11.19
CA LYS A 90 -7.18 4.64 -11.09
C LYS A 90 -7.41 3.35 -10.31
N THR A 91 -6.35 2.66 -9.90
CA THR A 91 -6.48 1.42 -9.13
C THR A 91 -6.86 1.76 -7.70
N LYS A 92 -7.99 1.21 -7.24
CA LYS A 92 -8.60 1.59 -5.98
C LYS A 92 -7.79 1.11 -4.79
N TYR A 93 -7.30 -0.14 -4.82
CA TYR A 93 -6.69 -0.79 -3.66
C TYR A 93 -5.20 -1.05 -3.82
N ALA A 94 -4.44 -0.88 -2.73
CA ALA A 94 -3.02 -1.17 -2.68
C ALA A 94 -2.69 -2.64 -3.03
N ALA A 95 -3.51 -3.58 -2.57
CA ALA A 95 -3.35 -5.01 -2.85
C ALA A 95 -3.40 -5.32 -4.36
N ASP A 96 -4.32 -4.69 -5.10
CA ASP A 96 -4.46 -4.89 -6.55
C ASP A 96 -3.26 -4.33 -7.32
N ILE A 97 -2.72 -3.19 -6.88
CA ILE A 97 -1.49 -2.63 -7.46
C ILE A 97 -0.33 -3.60 -7.27
N LEU A 98 -0.15 -4.10 -6.05
CA LEU A 98 0.91 -5.05 -5.73
C LEU A 98 0.75 -6.37 -6.48
N HIS A 99 -0.47 -6.86 -6.66
CA HIS A 99 -0.76 -8.03 -7.46
C HIS A 99 -0.29 -7.84 -8.92
N HIS A 100 -0.71 -6.77 -9.57
CA HIS A 100 -0.28 -6.48 -10.94
C HIS A 100 1.23 -6.27 -11.06
N LEU A 101 1.86 -5.59 -10.10
CA LEU A 101 3.32 -5.42 -10.09
C LEU A 101 4.03 -6.76 -9.95
N LYS A 102 3.51 -7.67 -9.10
CA LYS A 102 4.04 -9.01 -8.95
C LYS A 102 3.95 -9.83 -10.24
N GLU A 103 2.81 -9.78 -10.93
CA GLU A 103 2.63 -10.51 -12.19
C GLU A 103 3.60 -10.03 -13.29
N LEU A 104 3.88 -8.73 -13.33
CA LEU A 104 4.73 -8.14 -14.37
C LEU A 104 6.23 -8.23 -14.06
N TYR A 105 6.61 -8.16 -12.79
CA TYR A 105 8.01 -7.97 -12.38
C TYR A 105 8.50 -8.97 -11.31
N GLY A 106 7.61 -9.80 -10.75
CA GLY A 106 7.92 -10.69 -9.64
C GLY A 106 8.76 -11.91 -10.00
N GLU A 107 8.71 -12.35 -11.27
CA GLU A 107 9.44 -13.53 -11.76
C GLU A 107 10.86 -13.21 -12.28
N ASN A 108 11.17 -11.93 -12.49
CA ASN A 108 12.41 -11.46 -13.14
C ASN A 108 13.41 -10.78 -12.18
N SER A 109 13.25 -10.92 -10.87
CA SER A 109 13.97 -10.12 -9.87
C SER A 109 14.55 -10.95 -8.73
#